data_AF-A0A2K8UFP4-F1
#
_entry.id   AF-A0A2K8UFP4-F1
#
_cell.length_a   1.000
_cell.length_b   1.000
_cell.length_c   1.000
_cell.angle_alpha   90.00
_cell.angle_beta   90.00
_cell.angle_gamma   90.00
#
_symmetry.space_group_name_H-M   'P 1'
#
loop_
_entity.id
_entity.type
_entity.pdbx_description
1 polymer ?
#
loop_
_entity_poly.entity_id
_entity_poly.type
_entity_poly.pdbx_seq_one_letter_code
_entity_poly.pdbx_strand_id
1 'polypeptide(L)'
;MVLAVVSLLSIPFTREATPPARVVTRPATQQLAHPAAAPVEANWWQGGRLHNVSLLTWRDASEANKLATAGDWLANTKWKGHVNTPDDLRRIRLAAERLVRAMDIVAAAHNSDYQNTGAIAAGIIALSNDSGP
;
A
#
# COMPACT_ATOMS: atom_id res chain seq x y z
N MET A 1 57.32 -9.90 54.83
CA MET A 1 57.63 -9.97 53.39
C MET A 1 57.46 -8.57 52.84
N VAL A 2 58.53 -7.78 52.73
CA VAL A 2 59.56 -7.77 51.66
C VAL A 2 59.01 -7.31 50.30
N LEU A 3 59.51 -6.13 49.93
CA LEU A 3 59.63 -5.42 48.65
C LEU A 3 59.34 -6.19 47.35
N ALA A 4 58.75 -5.48 46.39
CA ALA A 4 59.30 -5.19 45.05
C ALA A 4 58.27 -4.38 44.24
N VAL A 5 58.56 -3.52 43.26
CA VAL A 5 59.72 -2.81 42.71
C VAL A 5 59.08 -1.75 41.78
N VAL A 6 59.58 -0.52 41.82
CA VAL A 6 59.29 0.55 40.83
C VAL A 6 59.98 0.18 39.52
N SER A 7 59.31 0.33 38.37
CA SER A 7 59.97 0.71 37.12
C SER A 7 59.00 1.37 36.15
N LEU A 8 59.33 2.63 35.82
CA LEU A 8 58.74 3.45 34.79
C LEU A 8 59.08 2.90 33.40
N LEU A 9 58.10 2.94 32.49
CA LEU A 9 58.33 2.94 31.05
C LEU A 9 57.40 3.97 30.41
N SER A 10 57.95 5.14 30.15
CA SER A 10 57.39 6.20 29.31
C SER A 10 57.41 5.76 27.85
N ILE A 11 56.26 5.57 27.22
CA ILE A 11 56.12 5.62 25.75
C ILE A 11 54.66 6.03 25.39
N PRO A 12 54.38 6.57 24.19
CA PRO A 12 54.38 8.00 23.89
C PRO A 12 52.96 8.54 23.64
N PHE A 13 52.83 9.87 23.77
CA PHE A 13 51.66 10.64 23.36
C PHE A 13 51.50 10.60 21.83
N THR A 14 50.66 9.71 21.33
CA THR A 14 50.21 9.72 19.93
C THR A 14 49.05 10.72 19.81
N ARG A 15 49.32 11.88 19.20
CA ARG A 15 48.27 12.72 18.60
C ARG A 15 47.69 11.95 17.43
N GLU A 16 46.48 11.41 17.56
CA GLU A 16 45.65 11.09 16.40
C GLU A 16 44.47 12.03 16.27
N ALA A 17 44.31 12.45 15.03
CA ALA A 17 43.52 13.56 14.54
C ALA A 17 42.04 13.46 14.90
N THR A 18 41.45 14.61 15.18
CA THR A 18 40.02 14.87 15.08
C THR A 18 39.48 14.25 13.78
N PRO A 19 38.48 13.36 13.83
CA PRO A 19 37.87 12.85 12.62
C PRO A 19 37.28 14.04 11.83
N PRO A 20 37.58 14.18 10.53
CA PRO A 20 37.05 15.27 9.74
C PRO A 20 35.53 15.18 9.67
N ALA A 21 34.89 16.35 9.80
CA ALA A 21 33.46 16.53 9.60
C ALA A 21 33.02 15.79 8.33
N ARG A 22 32.09 14.84 8.51
CA ARG A 22 31.54 14.05 7.41
C ARG A 22 30.78 14.99 6.48
N VAL A 23 31.43 15.41 5.41
CA VAL A 23 30.78 16.05 4.26
C VAL A 23 29.77 15.02 3.75
N VAL A 24 28.49 15.26 3.99
CA VAL A 24 27.40 14.51 3.37
C VAL A 24 27.38 14.91 1.90
N THR A 25 28.24 14.27 1.12
CA THR A 25 28.22 14.35 -0.35
C THR A 25 27.04 13.49 -0.80
N ARG A 26 25.93 14.16 -1.12
CA ARG A 26 24.75 13.58 -1.75
C ARG A 26 25.17 13.04 -3.13
N PRO A 27 25.06 11.72 -3.41
CA PRO A 27 25.29 11.26 -4.77
C PRO A 27 24.16 11.80 -5.66
N ALA A 28 24.53 12.65 -6.61
CA ALA A 28 23.72 12.93 -7.77
C ALA A 28 23.88 11.75 -8.74
N THR A 29 22.89 10.86 -8.75
CA THR A 29 22.81 9.78 -9.73
C THR A 29 21.45 9.86 -10.44
N GLN A 30 21.54 10.26 -11.70
CA GLN A 30 20.75 9.79 -12.85
C GLN A 30 19.27 10.14 -12.98
N GLN A 31 19.05 10.91 -14.03
CA GLN A 31 17.83 11.16 -14.78
C GLN A 31 17.23 9.89 -15.40
N LEU A 32 15.89 9.89 -15.52
CA LEU A 32 15.03 9.04 -16.37
C LEU A 32 15.00 7.54 -16.07
N ALA A 33 14.05 7.14 -15.22
CA ALA A 33 13.22 5.99 -15.51
C ALA A 33 11.76 6.46 -15.47
N HIS A 34 11.08 6.42 -16.62
CA HIS A 34 9.64 6.17 -16.61
C HIS A 34 9.40 5.02 -15.61
N PRO A 35 8.36 5.07 -14.76
CA PRO A 35 8.07 3.92 -13.91
C PRO A 35 8.02 2.70 -14.82
N ALA A 36 8.90 1.74 -14.53
CA ALA A 36 8.94 0.45 -15.18
C ALA A 36 7.50 0.00 -15.35
N ALA A 37 7.11 -0.32 -16.60
CA ALA A 37 5.78 -0.83 -16.88
C ALA A 37 5.46 -1.89 -15.83
N ALA A 38 4.47 -1.59 -14.98
CA ALA A 38 4.03 -2.49 -13.94
C ALA A 38 3.82 -3.87 -14.58
N PRO A 39 4.17 -4.97 -13.90
CA PRO A 39 3.97 -6.30 -14.44
C PRO A 39 2.54 -6.38 -14.97
N VAL A 40 2.42 -6.76 -16.25
CA VAL A 40 1.12 -6.94 -16.92
C VAL A 40 0.25 -7.73 -15.96
N GLU A 41 -0.86 -7.10 -15.63
CA GLU A 41 -1.82 -7.49 -14.61
C GLU A 41 -2.12 -8.99 -14.70
N ALA A 42 -1.73 -9.76 -13.70
CA ALA A 42 -2.56 -10.91 -13.35
C ALA A 42 -3.99 -10.36 -13.21
N ASN A 43 -4.96 -10.91 -13.93
CA ASN A 43 -6.32 -10.37 -14.07
C ASN A 43 -6.91 -9.98 -12.70
N TRP A 44 -6.65 -8.76 -12.24
CA TRP A 44 -6.91 -8.33 -10.85
C TRP A 44 -8.41 -8.27 -10.55
N TRP A 45 -9.20 -8.26 -11.62
CA TRP A 45 -10.65 -8.26 -11.64
C TRP A 45 -11.25 -9.68 -11.56
N GLN A 46 -10.45 -10.75 -11.65
CA GLN A 46 -10.96 -12.12 -11.58
C GLN A 46 -11.00 -12.66 -10.16
N GLY A 47 -12.04 -13.45 -9.86
CA GLY A 47 -12.12 -14.23 -8.62
C GLY A 47 -12.74 -13.51 -7.42
N GLY A 48 -13.49 -12.42 -7.65
CA GLY A 48 -14.26 -11.74 -6.62
C GLY A 48 -15.38 -12.61 -6.04
N ARG A 49 -15.42 -12.77 -4.72
CA ARG A 49 -16.39 -13.63 -4.00
C ARG A 49 -17.10 -12.94 -2.84
N LEU A 50 -16.85 -11.65 -2.62
CA LEU A 50 -17.33 -10.91 -1.44
C LEU A 50 -18.61 -10.12 -1.70
N HIS A 51 -19.37 -10.46 -2.76
CA HIS A 51 -20.53 -9.70 -3.21
C HIS A 51 -21.69 -9.65 -2.20
N ASN A 52 -21.83 -10.70 -1.38
CA ASN A 52 -22.96 -10.88 -0.47
C ASN A 52 -22.50 -11.50 0.86
N VAL A 53 -21.41 -10.97 1.42
CA VAL A 53 -20.84 -11.44 2.69
C VAL A 53 -20.98 -10.37 3.77
N SER A 54 -20.63 -10.72 5.00
CA SER A 54 -20.59 -9.77 6.11
C SER A 54 -19.30 -8.93 6.07
N LEU A 55 -19.30 -7.77 6.72
CA LEU A 55 -18.07 -6.97 6.88
C LEU A 55 -16.97 -7.70 7.65
N LEU A 56 -17.33 -8.62 8.55
CA LEU A 56 -16.37 -9.52 9.18
C LEU A 56 -15.64 -10.37 8.14
N THR A 57 -16.38 -11.04 7.24
CA THR A 57 -15.77 -11.84 6.17
C THR A 57 -14.98 -10.97 5.18
N TRP A 58 -15.44 -9.74 4.93
CA TRP A 58 -14.67 -8.78 4.14
C TRP A 58 -13.32 -8.48 4.78
N ARG A 59 -13.30 -8.15 6.08
CA ARG A 59 -12.07 -7.79 6.81
C ARG A 59 -10.99 -8.85 6.68
N ASP A 60 -11.39 -10.11 6.80
CA ASP A 60 -10.49 -11.27 6.79
C ASP A 60 -10.10 -11.74 5.37
N ALA A 61 -10.72 -11.17 4.32
CA ALA A 61 -10.44 -11.55 2.94
C ALA A 61 -9.09 -10.99 2.44
N SER A 62 -8.45 -11.73 1.54
CA SER A 62 -7.25 -11.28 0.83
C SER A 62 -7.52 -10.01 0.02
N GLU A 63 -6.52 -9.14 -0.08
CA GLU A 63 -6.59 -7.90 -0.88
C GLU A 63 -7.01 -8.17 -2.33
N ALA A 64 -6.46 -9.19 -2.99
CA ALA A 64 -6.83 -9.56 -4.36
C ALA A 64 -8.33 -9.86 -4.52
N ASN A 65 -8.96 -10.56 -3.58
CA ASN A 65 -10.40 -10.87 -3.62
C ASN A 65 -11.26 -9.62 -3.35
N LYS A 66 -10.81 -8.74 -2.43
CA LYS A 66 -11.45 -7.43 -2.20
C LYS A 66 -11.43 -6.58 -3.46
N LEU A 67 -10.26 -6.49 -4.10
CA LEU A 67 -10.06 -5.70 -5.30
C LEU A 67 -10.85 -6.24 -6.49
N ALA A 68 -10.85 -7.55 -6.70
CA ALA A 68 -11.67 -8.20 -7.74
C ALA A 68 -13.17 -7.93 -7.52
N THR A 69 -13.67 -8.12 -6.30
CA THR A 69 -15.08 -7.84 -5.95
C THR A 69 -15.43 -6.35 -6.15
N ALA A 70 -14.53 -5.44 -5.78
CA ALA A 70 -14.73 -4.00 -5.98
C ALA A 70 -14.76 -3.62 -7.48
N GLY A 71 -13.90 -4.24 -8.29
CA GLY A 71 -13.92 -4.12 -9.74
C GLY A 71 -15.25 -4.58 -10.34
N ASP A 72 -15.75 -5.74 -9.91
CA ASP A 72 -17.03 -6.29 -10.35
C ASP A 72 -18.20 -5.34 -10.01
N TRP A 73 -18.25 -4.76 -8.80
CA TRP A 73 -19.28 -3.78 -8.45
C TRP A 73 -19.24 -2.54 -9.34
N LEU A 74 -18.04 -2.00 -9.60
CA LEU A 74 -17.89 -0.80 -10.43
C LEU A 74 -18.28 -1.08 -11.88
N ALA A 75 -17.82 -2.20 -12.44
CA ALA A 75 -18.11 -2.62 -13.80
C ALA A 75 -19.61 -2.84 -14.04
N ASN A 76 -20.34 -3.28 -13.00
CA ASN A 76 -21.79 -3.47 -13.05
C ASN A 76 -22.61 -2.23 -12.67
N THR A 77 -21.96 -1.11 -12.33
CA THR A 77 -22.63 0.14 -11.91
C THR A 77 -22.20 1.31 -12.79
N LYS A 78 -21.44 2.28 -12.25
CA LYS A 78 -21.05 3.52 -12.93
C LYS A 78 -20.15 3.31 -14.14
N TRP A 79 -19.47 2.17 -14.24
CA TRP A 79 -18.57 1.83 -15.34
C TRP A 79 -19.19 0.89 -16.38
N LYS A 80 -20.48 0.55 -16.26
CA LYS A 80 -21.14 -0.38 -17.18
C LYS A 80 -21.13 0.18 -18.61
N GLY A 81 -20.45 -0.54 -19.51
CA GLY A 81 -20.28 -0.13 -20.91
C GLY A 81 -19.20 0.95 -21.15
N HIS A 82 -18.47 1.37 -20.11
CA HIS A 82 -17.43 2.40 -20.20
C HIS A 82 -16.00 1.82 -20.20
N VAL A 83 -15.83 0.52 -19.96
CA VAL A 83 -14.52 -0.15 -19.97
C VAL A 83 -14.22 -0.68 -21.37
N ASN A 84 -13.69 0.17 -22.25
CA ASN A 84 -13.47 -0.18 -23.66
C ASN A 84 -11.98 -0.13 -24.07
N THR A 85 -11.16 0.55 -23.28
CA THR A 85 -9.74 0.75 -23.56
C THR A 85 -8.86 0.28 -22.40
N PRO A 86 -7.56 0.03 -22.64
CA PRO A 86 -6.61 -0.20 -21.56
C PRO A 86 -6.55 0.94 -20.54
N ASP A 87 -6.80 2.18 -20.98
CA ASP A 87 -6.87 3.32 -20.06
C ASP A 87 -8.09 3.24 -19.15
N ASP A 88 -9.25 2.83 -19.67
CA ASP A 88 -10.45 2.63 -18.86
C ASP A 88 -10.24 1.51 -17.83
N LEU A 89 -9.54 0.43 -18.19
CA LEU A 89 -9.14 -0.64 -17.27
C LEU A 89 -8.26 -0.11 -16.13
N ARG A 90 -7.32 0.80 -16.44
CA ARG A 90 -6.49 1.46 -15.42
C ARG A 90 -7.31 2.40 -14.53
N ARG A 91 -8.28 3.12 -15.09
CA ARG A 91 -9.14 4.05 -14.32
C ARG A 91 -10.11 3.31 -13.40
N ILE A 92 -10.76 2.24 -13.89
CA ILE A 92 -11.63 1.40 -13.05
C ILE A 92 -10.84 0.68 -11.95
N ARG A 93 -9.59 0.26 -12.21
CA ARG A 93 -8.71 -0.28 -11.17
C ARG A 93 -8.47 0.73 -10.05
N LEU A 94 -8.11 1.97 -10.39
CA LEU A 94 -7.92 3.03 -9.41
C LEU A 94 -9.21 3.30 -8.60
N ALA A 95 -10.37 3.26 -9.25
CA ALA A 95 -11.65 3.38 -8.57
C ALA A 95 -11.93 2.18 -7.64
N ALA A 96 -11.57 0.96 -8.04
CA ALA A 96 -11.71 -0.24 -7.23
C ALA A 96 -10.83 -0.18 -5.97
N GLU A 97 -9.57 0.25 -6.10
CA GLU A 97 -8.66 0.45 -4.96
C GLU A 97 -9.21 1.49 -3.96
N ARG A 98 -9.84 2.57 -4.46
CA ARG A 98 -10.50 3.57 -3.62
C ARG A 98 -11.71 2.98 -2.89
N LEU A 99 -12.52 2.18 -3.58
CA LEU A 99 -13.67 1.51 -3.00
C LEU A 99 -13.26 0.50 -1.91
N VAL A 100 -12.19 -0.28 -2.14
CA VAL A 100 -11.64 -1.19 -1.13
C VAL A 100 -11.25 -0.44 0.13
N ARG A 101 -10.53 0.68 0.00
CA ARG A 101 -10.15 1.52 1.16
C ARG A 101 -11.37 2.05 1.92
N ALA A 102 -12.39 2.51 1.21
CA ALA A 102 -13.63 2.98 1.83
C ALA A 102 -14.35 1.85 2.60
N MET A 103 -14.43 0.67 2.00
CA MET A 103 -14.99 -0.53 2.64
C MET A 103 -14.19 -0.95 3.88
N ASP A 104 -12.86 -0.91 3.83
CA ASP A 104 -12.00 -1.25 4.97
C ASP A 104 -12.16 -0.24 6.13
N ILE A 105 -12.34 1.05 5.83
CA ILE A 105 -12.65 2.06 6.85
C ILE A 105 -14.00 1.74 7.53
N VAL A 106 -15.03 1.39 6.76
CA VAL A 106 -16.34 1.01 7.31
C VAL A 106 -16.25 -0.29 8.12
N ALA A 107 -15.47 -1.28 7.66
CA ALA A 107 -15.25 -2.55 8.35
C ALA A 107 -14.49 -2.39 9.67
N ALA A 108 -13.67 -1.34 9.81
CA ALA A 108 -12.95 -1.04 11.04
C ALA A 108 -13.80 -0.30 12.09
N ALA A 109 -14.89 0.35 11.68
CA ALA A 109 -15.83 0.97 12.60
C ALA A 109 -16.74 -0.11 13.23
N HIS A 110 -16.30 -0.68 14.35
CA HIS A 110 -16.76 -1.85 15.14
C HIS A 110 -18.29 -2.11 15.35
N ASN A 111 -19.21 -1.38 14.73
CA ASN A 111 -20.66 -1.51 14.90
C ASN A 111 -21.38 -2.16 13.71
N SER A 112 -20.63 -2.77 12.77
CA SER A 112 -21.14 -3.12 11.44
C SER A 112 -20.77 -4.53 10.97
N ASP A 113 -20.18 -5.39 11.81
CA ASP A 113 -19.62 -6.70 11.40
C ASP A 113 -20.60 -7.60 10.62
N TYR A 114 -21.91 -7.48 10.86
CA TYR A 114 -22.96 -8.26 10.19
C TYR A 114 -23.64 -7.55 9.01
N GLN A 115 -23.26 -6.30 8.72
CA GLN A 115 -23.79 -5.59 7.57
C GLN A 115 -23.28 -6.22 6.27
N ASN A 116 -24.15 -6.22 5.27
CA ASN A 116 -23.89 -6.80 3.98
C ASN A 116 -22.96 -5.91 3.15
N THR A 117 -21.87 -6.49 2.65
CA THR A 117 -20.86 -5.78 1.86
C THR A 117 -21.42 -5.18 0.58
N GLY A 118 -22.33 -5.87 -0.11
CA GLY A 118 -22.96 -5.38 -1.34
C GLY A 118 -23.81 -4.13 -1.11
N ALA A 119 -24.59 -4.10 -0.03
CA ALA A 119 -25.40 -2.94 0.32
C ALA A 119 -24.54 -1.71 0.67
N ILE A 120 -23.47 -1.92 1.44
CA ILE A 120 -22.53 -0.84 1.81
C ILE A 120 -21.80 -0.33 0.57
N ALA A 121 -21.27 -1.22 -0.27
CA ALA A 121 -20.56 -0.85 -1.48
C ALA A 121 -21.48 -0.06 -2.44
N ALA A 122 -22.73 -0.49 -2.60
CA ALA A 122 -23.72 0.25 -3.39
C ALA A 122 -23.94 1.68 -2.85
N GLY A 123 -24.07 1.83 -1.52
CA GLY A 123 -24.18 3.14 -0.88
C GLY A 123 -22.96 4.03 -1.11
N ILE A 124 -21.75 3.49 -0.95
CA ILE A 124 -20.49 4.22 -1.20
C ILE A 124 -20.41 4.65 -2.67
N ILE A 125 -20.67 3.74 -3.62
CA ILE A 125 -20.61 4.03 -5.06
C ILE A 125 -21.64 5.10 -5.44
N ALA A 126 -22.86 5.04 -4.88
CA ALA A 126 -23.92 6.01 -5.16
C ALA A 126 -23.55 7.42 -4.68
N LEU A 127 -22.97 7.53 -3.48
CA LEU A 127 -22.60 8.81 -2.86
C LEU A 127 -21.26 9.37 -3.37
N SER A 128 -20.38 8.52 -3.91
CA SER A 128 -19.05 8.91 -4.37
C SER A 128 -19.10 9.50 -5.79
N ASN A 129 -18.66 10.75 -5.93
CA ASN A 129 -18.47 11.40 -7.23
C ASN A 129 -17.24 10.84 -7.99
N ASP A 130 -16.33 10.18 -7.28
CA ASP A 130 -15.03 9.72 -7.78
C ASP A 130 -15.03 8.26 -8.28
N SER A 131 -16.21 7.65 -8.41
CA SER A 131 -16.39 6.22 -8.70
C SER A 131 -16.88 5.94 -10.13
N GLY A 132 -16.93 6.93 -11.03
CA GLY A 132 -17.37 6.79 -12.42
C GLY A 132 -16.52 7.60 -13.40
N PRO A 133 -16.73 7.44 -14.71
CA PRO A 133 -16.07 8.25 -15.75
C PRO A 133 -16.45 9.73 -15.70
#